data_AF-A0A349PLP7-F1
#
_entry.id   AF-A0A349PLP7-F1
#
_cell.length_a   1.000
_cell.length_b   1.000
_cell.length_c   1.000
_cell.angle_alpha   90.00
_cell.angle_beta   90.00
_cell.angle_gamma   90.00
#
_symmetry.space_group_name_H-M   'P 1'
#
loop_
_entity.id
_entity.type
_entity.pdbx_description
1 polymer ?
#
loop_
_entity_poly.entity_id
_entity_poly.type
_entity_poly.pdbx_seq_one_letter_code
_entity_poly.pdbx_strand_id
1 'polypeptide(L)'
;MVIDVNSGPLVMKIKPSQNARKMQKNQMFYQNFLNRMWSCFKMTIEDIEELTLENILNSIVERPFCSFIKILRILKGFTIEEVAEKLNVSKMAISQYESGTLKPTPQRIKELAIVLDIKEEYLIHINSKEKEV
;
A
#
# COMPACT_ATOMS: atom_id res chain seq x y z
N MET A 1 -21.15 -21.11 -29.35
CA MET A 1 -20.04 -20.25 -28.89
C MET A 1 -19.23 -19.92 -30.12
N VAL A 2 -19.44 -18.73 -30.68
CA VAL A 2 -18.61 -18.17 -31.75
C VAL A 2 -18.33 -16.75 -31.30
N ILE A 3 -17.07 -16.44 -31.02
CA ILE A 3 -16.64 -15.10 -30.63
C ILE A 3 -16.11 -14.46 -31.91
N ASP A 4 -16.84 -13.49 -32.43
CA ASP A 4 -16.35 -12.60 -33.47
C ASP A 4 -15.35 -11.62 -32.83
N VAL A 5 -14.13 -11.58 -33.35
CA VAL A 5 -12.99 -10.82 -32.82
C VAL A 5 -12.82 -9.45 -33.48
N ASN A 6 -13.75 -8.99 -34.34
CA ASN A 6 -13.56 -7.77 -35.14
C ASN A 6 -14.50 -6.60 -34.83
N SER A 7 -15.03 -6.45 -33.61
CA SER A 7 -15.95 -5.33 -33.29
C SER A 7 -15.53 -4.50 -32.07
N GLY A 8 -14.46 -3.70 -32.21
CA GLY A 8 -14.19 -2.50 -31.40
C GLY A 8 -14.04 -2.69 -29.89
N PRO A 9 -13.73 -1.62 -29.12
CA PRO A 9 -13.54 -1.72 -27.68
C PRO A 9 -14.84 -2.19 -27.03
N LEU A 10 -14.72 -3.15 -26.12
CA LEU A 10 -15.78 -3.86 -25.41
C LEU A 10 -16.82 -2.92 -24.79
N VAL A 11 -17.80 -2.46 -25.57
CA VAL A 11 -18.99 -1.81 -25.03
C VAL A 11 -19.94 -2.93 -24.58
N MET A 12 -19.79 -3.35 -23.33
CA MET A 12 -20.78 -4.19 -22.66
C MET A 12 -22.15 -3.49 -22.72
N LYS A 13 -23.02 -3.93 -23.63
CA LYS A 13 -24.42 -3.47 -23.69
C LYS A 13 -25.22 -4.12 -22.57
N ILE A 14 -25.16 -3.55 -21.37
CA ILE A 14 -25.99 -3.91 -20.23
C ILE A 14 -27.34 -3.18 -20.37
N LYS A 15 -28.47 -3.92 -20.31
CA LYS A 15 -29.83 -3.32 -20.30
C LYS A 15 -29.96 -2.36 -19.12
N PRO A 16 -30.61 -1.18 -19.28
CA PRO A 16 -30.62 -0.15 -18.24
C PRO A 16 -31.51 -0.59 -17.07
N SER A 17 -30.88 -0.94 -15.96
CA SER A 17 -31.50 -1.12 -14.65
C SER A 17 -31.35 0.16 -13.83
N GLN A 18 -32.26 0.41 -12.89
CA GLN A 18 -32.39 1.57 -11.97
C GLN A 18 -31.10 1.99 -11.24
N ASN A 19 -30.00 1.25 -11.41
CA ASN A 19 -28.67 1.50 -10.84
C ASN A 19 -27.78 2.46 -11.65
N ALA A 20 -28.25 3.09 -12.74
CA ALA A 20 -27.43 3.99 -13.56
C ALA A 20 -26.80 5.15 -12.77
N ARG A 21 -27.51 5.72 -11.78
CA ARG A 21 -26.97 6.77 -10.89
C ARG A 21 -25.92 6.25 -9.90
N LYS A 22 -26.06 5.01 -9.42
CA LYS A 22 -25.05 4.34 -8.57
C LYS A 22 -23.81 3.97 -9.37
N MET A 23 -24.00 3.49 -10.61
CA MET A 23 -22.92 3.22 -11.56
C MET A 23 -22.16 4.48 -11.95
N GLN A 24 -22.86 5.59 -12.28
CA GLN A 24 -22.24 6.87 -12.57
C GLN A 24 -21.45 7.44 -11.39
N LYS A 25 -21.99 7.34 -10.16
CA LYS A 25 -21.25 7.75 -8.95
C LYS A 25 -20.00 6.92 -8.71
N ASN A 26 -20.07 5.59 -8.89
CA ASN A 26 -18.88 4.74 -8.81
C ASN A 26 -17.88 5.09 -9.92
N GLN A 27 -18.34 5.29 -11.15
CA GLN A 27 -17.49 5.66 -12.28
C GLN A 27 -16.81 7.02 -12.04
N MET A 28 -17.53 8.01 -11.50
CA MET A 28 -16.97 9.32 -11.12
C MET A 28 -15.97 9.21 -9.96
N PHE A 29 -16.18 8.29 -9.01
CA PHE A 29 -15.23 8.01 -7.93
C PHE A 29 -13.92 7.40 -8.46
N TYR A 30 -14.01 6.39 -9.35
CA TYR A 30 -12.83 5.80 -9.99
C TYR A 30 -12.07 6.84 -10.80
N GLN A 31 -12.76 7.68 -11.58
CA GLN A 31 -12.12 8.74 -12.35
C GLN A 31 -11.47 9.80 -11.44
N ASN A 32 -12.11 10.18 -10.33
CA ASN A 32 -11.51 11.11 -9.37
C ASN A 32 -10.31 10.51 -8.61
N PHE A 33 -10.35 9.21 -8.30
CA PHE A 33 -9.25 8.47 -7.70
C PHE A 33 -8.05 8.40 -8.66
N LEU A 34 -8.31 8.01 -9.91
CA LEU A 34 -7.28 7.96 -10.97
C LEU A 34 -6.69 9.34 -11.25
N ASN A 35 -7.50 10.39 -11.31
CA ASN A 35 -7.01 11.77 -11.50
C ASN A 35 -6.17 12.27 -10.33
N ARG A 36 -6.51 11.88 -9.09
CA ARG A 36 -5.69 12.20 -7.90
C ARG A 36 -4.37 11.44 -7.91
N MET A 37 -4.39 10.16 -8.27
CA MET A 37 -3.19 9.33 -8.40
C MET A 37 -2.28 9.87 -9.53
N TRP A 38 -2.85 10.23 -10.68
CA TRP A 38 -2.12 10.85 -11.80
C TRP A 38 -1.45 12.16 -11.38
N SER A 39 -2.19 13.05 -10.71
CA SER A 39 -1.68 14.36 -10.28
C SER A 39 -0.55 14.26 -9.25
N CYS A 40 -0.51 13.20 -8.45
CA CYS A 40 0.49 13.03 -7.41
C CYS A 40 1.69 12.18 -7.84
N PHE A 41 1.54 11.26 -8.80
CA PHE A 41 2.58 10.30 -9.16
C PHE A 41 3.07 10.37 -10.61
N LYS A 42 2.46 11.20 -11.48
CA LYS A 42 2.79 11.26 -12.93
C LYS A 42 2.79 9.89 -13.63
N MET A 43 1.99 8.94 -13.16
CA MET A 43 1.79 7.66 -13.83
C MET A 43 0.79 7.81 -14.97
N THR A 44 1.09 7.19 -16.10
CA THR A 44 0.26 7.08 -17.30
C THR A 44 -0.70 5.87 -17.19
N ILE A 45 -1.68 5.78 -18.09
CA ILE A 45 -2.63 4.65 -18.15
C ILE A 45 -1.91 3.33 -18.47
N GLU A 46 -0.81 3.40 -19.22
CA GLU A 46 0.02 2.25 -19.60
C GLU A 46 0.75 1.67 -18.38
N ASP A 47 1.16 2.52 -17.43
CA ASP A 47 1.80 2.09 -16.17
C ASP A 47 0.83 1.33 -15.22
N ILE A 48 -0.48 1.46 -15.44
CA ILE A 48 -1.51 0.76 -14.66
C ILE A 48 -1.68 -0.68 -15.14
N GLU A 49 -1.47 -0.94 -16.43
CA GLU A 49 -1.58 -2.29 -17.02
C GLU A 49 -0.36 -3.15 -16.68
N GLU A 50 0.79 -2.53 -16.42
CA GLU A 50 2.02 -3.18 -15.92
C GLU A 50 2.09 -3.33 -14.39
N LEU A 51 0.97 -3.19 -13.68
CA LEU A 51 0.87 -3.53 -12.26
C LEU A 51 0.87 -5.05 -12.05
N THR A 52 1.95 -5.71 -12.44
CA THR A 52 2.20 -7.09 -12.05
C THR A 52 2.39 -7.14 -10.52
N LEU A 53 2.01 -8.27 -9.91
CA LEU A 53 2.24 -8.50 -8.48
C LEU A 53 3.73 -8.33 -8.11
N GLU A 54 4.61 -8.64 -9.05
CA GLU A 54 6.06 -8.47 -8.93
C GLU A 54 6.47 -6.99 -8.88
N ASN A 55 5.92 -6.15 -9.77
CA ASN A 55 6.19 -4.71 -9.76
C ASN A 55 5.65 -4.04 -8.49
N ILE A 56 4.46 -4.45 -8.03
CA ILE A 56 3.90 -4.00 -6.75
C ILE A 56 4.80 -4.43 -5.59
N LEU A 57 5.21 -5.71 -5.56
CA LEU A 57 6.06 -6.24 -4.50
C LEU A 57 7.41 -5.52 -4.46
N ASN A 58 8.04 -5.30 -5.62
CA ASN A 58 9.30 -4.56 -5.74
C ASN A 58 9.14 -3.11 -5.26
N SER A 59 8.03 -2.45 -5.59
CA SER A 59 7.73 -1.09 -5.11
C SER A 59 7.47 -0.99 -3.60
N ILE A 60 7.18 -2.11 -2.93
CA ILE A 60 7.02 -2.20 -1.48
C ILE A 60 8.37 -2.53 -0.82
N VAL A 61 9.14 -3.43 -1.44
CA VAL A 61 10.45 -3.90 -0.95
C VAL A 61 11.53 -2.82 -1.05
N GLU A 62 11.48 -1.95 -2.07
CA GLU A 62 12.43 -0.84 -2.27
C GLU A 62 12.11 0.41 -1.42
N ARG A 63 11.17 0.30 -0.48
CA ARG A 63 10.83 1.41 0.42
C ARG A 63 11.74 1.44 1.65
N PRO A 64 12.02 2.64 2.20
CA PRO A 64 12.77 2.74 3.43
C PRO A 64 12.02 2.04 4.57
N PHE A 65 12.78 1.41 5.46
CA PHE A 65 12.32 0.60 6.58
C PHE A 65 11.27 1.32 7.43
N CYS A 66 11.49 2.62 7.68
CA CYS A 66 10.56 3.45 8.46
C CYS A 66 9.16 3.51 7.85
N SER A 67 9.07 3.64 6.52
CA SER A 67 7.78 3.71 5.82
C SER A 67 7.07 2.35 5.82
N PHE A 68 7.82 1.26 5.85
CA PHE A 68 7.27 -0.10 5.93
C PHE A 68 6.57 -0.36 7.27
N ILE A 69 7.18 0.07 8.40
CA ILE A 69 6.54 0.02 9.72
C ILE A 69 5.17 0.70 9.69
N LYS A 70 5.12 1.91 9.13
CA LYS A 70 3.88 2.70 9.02
C LYS A 70 2.81 1.99 8.19
N ILE A 71 3.19 1.40 7.05
CA ILE A 71 2.28 0.67 6.18
C ILE A 71 1.69 -0.53 6.93
N LEU A 72 2.52 -1.36 7.57
CA LEU A 72 2.07 -2.52 8.33
C LEU A 72 1.12 -2.13 9.45
N ARG A 73 1.44 -1.06 10.19
CA ARG A 73 0.57 -0.54 11.24
C ARG A 73 -0.81 -0.19 10.70
N ILE A 74 -0.87 0.54 9.58
CA ILE A 74 -2.14 0.93 8.94
C ILE A 74 -2.91 -0.30 8.44
N LEU A 75 -2.23 -1.28 7.84
CA LEU A 75 -2.86 -2.52 7.35
C LEU A 75 -3.45 -3.36 8.48
N LYS A 76 -2.81 -3.37 9.66
CA LYS A 76 -3.35 -4.00 10.87
C LYS A 76 -4.40 -3.14 11.59
N GLY A 77 -4.68 -1.93 11.11
CA GLY A 77 -5.68 -1.03 11.66
C GLY A 77 -5.29 -0.36 12.98
N PHE A 78 -4.00 -0.37 13.33
CA PHE A 78 -3.53 0.21 14.59
C PHE A 78 -3.23 1.72 14.46
N THR A 79 -3.48 2.45 15.52
CA THR A 79 -3.00 3.80 15.78
C THR A 79 -1.55 3.79 16.29
N ILE A 80 -0.88 4.94 16.27
CA ILE A 80 0.49 5.06 16.79
C ILE A 80 0.50 4.78 18.30
N GLU A 81 -0.54 5.24 18.99
CA GLU A 81 -0.77 5.05 20.42
C GLU A 81 -0.92 3.57 20.77
N GLU A 82 -1.75 2.82 20.06
CA GLU A 82 -1.95 1.39 20.32
C GLU A 82 -0.66 0.57 20.12
N VAL A 83 0.14 0.90 19.11
CA VAL A 83 1.45 0.27 18.90
C VAL A 83 2.40 0.66 20.04
N ALA A 84 2.43 1.92 20.43
CA ALA A 84 3.28 2.40 21.52
C ALA A 84 2.96 1.71 22.85
N GLU A 85 1.67 1.55 23.17
CA GLU A 85 1.19 0.83 24.35
C GLU A 85 1.59 -0.64 24.31
N LYS A 86 1.38 -1.32 23.18
CA LYS A 86 1.75 -2.74 23.01
C LYS A 86 3.26 -2.98 23.14
N LEU A 87 4.10 -2.04 22.70
CA LEU A 87 5.56 -2.11 22.82
C LEU A 87 6.11 -1.54 24.13
N ASN A 88 5.25 -0.94 24.96
CA ASN A 88 5.63 -0.21 26.16
C ASN A 88 6.72 0.86 25.86
N VAL A 89 6.44 1.73 24.90
CA VAL A 89 7.28 2.87 24.50
C VAL A 89 6.45 4.14 24.39
N SER A 90 7.10 5.29 24.21
CA SER A 90 6.39 6.53 23.96
C SER A 90 5.80 6.57 22.54
N LYS A 91 4.65 7.24 22.37
CA LYS A 91 4.08 7.58 21.04
C LYS A 91 5.11 8.26 20.14
N MET A 92 5.94 9.14 20.73
CA MET A 92 7.03 9.83 20.03
C MET A 92 8.03 8.84 19.42
N ALA A 93 8.40 7.78 20.15
CA ALA A 93 9.33 6.77 19.64
C ALA A 93 8.78 6.08 18.38
N ILE A 94 7.51 5.63 18.40
CA ILE A 94 6.87 5.03 17.22
C ILE A 94 6.81 6.03 16.06
N SER A 95 6.44 7.29 16.33
CA SER A 95 6.44 8.33 15.30
C SER A 95 7.82 8.54 14.67
N GLN A 96 8.88 8.51 15.48
CA GLN A 96 10.27 8.67 15.00
C GLN A 96 10.76 7.43 14.24
N TYR A 97 10.30 6.23 14.63
CA TYR A 97 10.54 5.00 13.87
C TYR A 97 9.88 5.07 12.48
N GLU A 98 8.64 5.55 12.40
CA GLU A 98 7.91 5.68 11.14
C GLU A 98 8.41 6.82 10.24
N SER A 99 9.03 7.85 10.80
CA SER A 99 9.68 8.93 10.05
C SER A 99 11.13 8.62 9.68
N GLY A 100 11.74 7.61 10.29
CA GLY A 100 13.16 7.27 10.12
C GLY A 100 14.12 8.19 10.89
N THR A 101 13.60 9.09 11.73
CA THR A 101 14.42 10.00 12.56
C THR A 101 15.11 9.26 13.69
N LEU A 102 14.52 8.14 14.14
CA LEU A 102 15.12 7.22 15.09
C LEU A 102 15.08 5.82 14.51
N LYS A 103 16.19 5.07 14.59
CA LYS A 103 16.20 3.66 14.22
C LYS A 103 15.83 2.79 15.44
N PRO A 104 14.90 1.83 15.32
CA PRO A 104 14.66 0.85 16.38
C PRO A 104 15.90 0.00 16.63
N THR A 105 16.11 -0.40 17.88
CA THR A 105 17.15 -1.39 18.19
C THR A 105 16.76 -2.77 17.67
N PRO A 106 17.69 -3.72 17.49
CA PRO A 106 17.36 -5.08 17.06
C PRO A 106 16.29 -5.75 17.93
N GLN A 107 16.32 -5.50 19.24
CA GLN A 107 15.30 -5.99 20.16
C GLN A 107 13.92 -5.39 19.86
N ARG A 108 13.84 -4.08 19.59
CA ARG A 108 12.59 -3.41 19.22
C ARG A 108 12.06 -3.87 17.87
N ILE A 109 12.92 -4.25 16.94
CA ILE A 109 12.49 -4.85 15.66
C ILE A 109 11.74 -6.16 15.88
N LYS A 110 12.22 -7.02 16.79
CA LYS A 110 11.53 -8.28 17.13
C LYS A 110 10.17 -8.03 17.76
N GLU A 111 10.10 -7.07 18.69
CA GLU A 111 8.84 -6.69 19.33
C GLU A 111 7.84 -6.09 18.34
N LEU A 112 8.32 -5.26 17.40
CA LEU A 112 7.51 -4.75 16.29
C LEU A 112 6.97 -5.89 15.41
N ALA A 113 7.80 -6.91 15.11
CA ALA A 113 7.38 -8.06 14.33
C ALA A 113 6.18 -8.79 14.97
N ILE A 114 6.26 -9.00 16.28
CA ILE A 114 5.21 -9.65 17.07
C ILE A 114 3.94 -8.80 17.07
N VAL A 115 4.05 -7.50 17.36
CA VAL A 115 2.89 -6.60 17.45
C VAL A 115 2.22 -6.40 16.09
N LEU A 116 3.00 -6.32 15.03
CA LEU A 116 2.51 -6.18 13.66
C LEU A 116 2.20 -7.53 13.01
N ASP A 117 2.29 -8.64 13.74
CA ASP A 117 1.94 -10.00 13.31
C ASP A 117 2.55 -10.33 11.93
N ILE A 118 3.87 -10.20 11.86
CA ILE A 118 4.72 -10.56 10.72
C ILE A 118 5.99 -11.28 11.21
N LYS A 119 6.66 -12.00 10.31
CA LYS A 119 7.92 -12.67 10.67
C LYS A 119 9.06 -11.67 10.80
N GLU A 120 9.93 -11.86 11.80
CA GLU A 120 11.04 -10.94 12.09
C GLU A 120 12.04 -10.82 10.95
N GLU A 121 12.23 -11.89 10.18
CA GLU A 121 13.20 -11.96 9.08
C GLU A 121 12.88 -10.92 7.99
N TYR A 122 11.60 -10.61 7.77
CA TYR A 122 11.19 -9.59 6.81
C TYR A 122 11.62 -8.19 7.27
N LEU A 123 11.44 -7.86 8.55
CA LEU A 123 11.87 -6.56 9.07
C LEU A 123 13.40 -6.45 9.09
N ILE A 124 14.11 -7.54 9.40
CA ILE A 124 15.57 -7.57 9.40
C ILE A 124 16.11 -7.35 7.99
N HIS A 125 15.56 -8.04 6.99
CA HIS A 125 15.99 -7.92 5.59
C HIS A 125 15.84 -6.48 5.07
N ILE A 126 14.70 -5.84 5.35
CA ILE A 126 14.45 -4.45 4.93
C ILE A 126 15.38 -3.49 5.68
N ASN A 127 15.60 -3.69 6.99
CA ASN A 127 16.51 -2.86 7.78
C ASN A 127 18.00 -3.02 7.38
N SER A 128 18.42 -4.19 6.89
CA SER A 128 19.80 -4.40 6.42
C SER A 128 20.09 -3.71 5.10
N LYS A 129 19.13 -3.64 4.17
CA LYS A 129 19.30 -2.96 2.87
C LYS A 129 19.65 -1.47 3.00
N GLU A 130 19.17 -0.79 4.04
CA GLU A 130 19.50 0.62 4.29
C GLU A 130 20.96 0.88 4.69
N LYS A 131 21.75 -0.16 5.01
CA LYS A 131 23.16 0.01 5.41
C LYS A 131 24.15 -0.03 4.24
N GLU A 132 23.68 -0.41 3.05
CA GLU A 132 24.53 -0.62 1.86
C GLU A 132 24.47 0.56 0.86
N VAL A 133 23.86 1.69 1.25
CA VAL A 133 23.74 2.92 0.45
C VAL A 133 24.52 4.07 1.06
#